data_AF-A0A5J4UH23-F1
#
_entry.id   AF-A0A5J4UH23-F1
#
_cell.length_a   1.000
_cell.length_b   1.000
_cell.length_c   1.000
_cell.angle_alpha   90.00
_cell.angle_beta   90.00
_cell.angle_gamma   90.00
#
_symmetry.space_group_name_H-M   'P 1'
#
loop_
_entity.id
_entity.type
_entity.pdbx_description
1 polymer ?
#
loop_
_entity_poly.entity_id
_entity_poly.type
_entity_poly.pdbx_seq_one_letter_code
_entity_poly.pdbx_strand_id
1 'polypeptide(L)'
;MNSSYGSDGTNTEKYHKVKIINRKQTERAIKSNAFMDEQKISEDSYIVQMNPEHCSCKTTLQVAFFVLDNAIYWYLNFIYNFIYKCLDMNKIHFIEGDTDSTYWAISGNPNKDFTQQFNAVINDRDFYNDNAKYFFPTIKSNVYDEKKILGLAIERQGPSMIALVLKNYIIFKNYCDDSKIKLKGVNQKTSKITKDQIVD
;
A
#
# COMPACT_ATOMS: atom_id res chain seq x y z
N MET A 1 -9.11 -2.38 -11.54
CA MET A 1 -9.82 -1.41 -10.69
C MET A 1 -8.89 -0.26 -10.27
N ASN A 2 -7.77 -0.52 -9.61
CA ASN A 2 -6.86 0.52 -9.10
C ASN A 2 -6.25 1.45 -10.18
N SER A 3 -6.08 0.96 -11.42
CA SER A 3 -5.56 1.76 -12.53
C SER A 3 -6.48 2.92 -12.93
N SER A 4 -7.81 2.76 -12.77
CA SER A 4 -8.77 3.83 -13.06
C SER A 4 -8.57 5.01 -12.12
N TYR A 5 -8.51 4.73 -10.81
CA TYR A 5 -8.22 5.73 -9.78
C TYR A 5 -6.88 6.44 -10.04
N GLY A 6 -5.82 5.69 -10.37
CA GLY A 6 -4.51 6.28 -10.68
C GLY A 6 -4.55 7.19 -11.91
N SER A 7 -5.34 6.84 -12.93
CA SER A 7 -5.59 7.70 -14.08
C SER A 7 -6.26 9.00 -13.65
N ASP A 8 -7.28 8.93 -12.80
CA ASP A 8 -8.04 10.11 -12.37
C ASP A 8 -7.16 11.12 -11.63
N GLY A 9 -6.22 10.65 -10.80
CA GLY A 9 -5.26 11.46 -10.03
C GLY A 9 -3.97 11.84 -10.79
N THR A 10 -3.90 11.63 -12.10
CA THR A 10 -2.69 11.87 -12.88
C THR A 10 -2.36 13.36 -13.00
N ASN A 11 -1.15 13.74 -12.60
CA ASN A 11 -0.64 15.10 -12.84
C ASN A 11 -0.03 15.22 -14.24
N THR A 12 -0.84 15.67 -15.20
CA THR A 12 -0.43 15.86 -16.60
C THR A 12 0.44 17.10 -16.84
N GLU A 13 0.57 18.01 -15.87
CA GLU A 13 1.46 19.17 -15.95
C GLU A 13 2.93 18.74 -16.02
N LYS A 14 3.28 17.65 -15.33
CA LYS A 14 4.65 17.12 -15.29
C LYS A 14 5.03 16.27 -16.50
N TYR A 15 4.14 16.15 -17.48
CA TYR A 15 4.40 15.30 -18.64
C TYR A 15 5.35 16.03 -19.58
N HIS A 16 6.34 15.30 -20.09
CA HIS A 16 7.18 15.81 -21.17
C HIS A 16 6.73 15.22 -22.50
N LYS A 17 6.73 16.05 -23.54
CA LYS A 17 6.44 15.61 -24.90
C LYS A 17 7.75 15.21 -25.56
N VAL A 18 7.92 13.92 -25.75
CA VAL A 18 9.06 13.36 -26.48
C VAL A 18 8.63 13.06 -27.91
N LYS A 19 9.43 13.51 -28.90
CA LYS A 19 9.20 13.24 -30.32
C LYS A 19 10.48 12.76 -30.98
N ILE A 20 10.35 11.88 -31.96
CA ILE A 20 11.44 11.55 -32.89
C ILE A 20 11.25 12.41 -34.13
N ILE A 21 12.20 13.28 -34.43
CA ILE A 21 12.13 14.25 -35.52
C ILE A 21 13.45 14.31 -36.30
N ASN A 22 13.37 14.79 -37.54
CA ASN A 22 14.53 14.92 -38.42
C ASN A 22 15.40 16.13 -38.06
N ARG A 23 16.61 16.20 -38.63
CA ARG A 23 17.60 17.24 -38.27
C ARG A 23 17.03 18.66 -38.42
N LYS A 24 16.35 18.95 -39.52
CA LYS A 24 15.78 20.29 -39.78
C LYS A 24 14.69 20.65 -38.77
N GLN A 25 13.89 19.68 -38.34
CA GLN A 25 12.87 19.89 -37.33
C GLN A 25 13.48 20.05 -35.93
N THR A 26 14.56 19.33 -35.60
CA THR A 26 15.33 19.50 -34.37
C THR A 26 15.87 20.93 -34.24
N GLU A 27 16.53 21.44 -35.28
CA GLU A 27 17.07 22.81 -35.30
C GLU A 27 16.00 23.89 -35.07
N ARG A 28 14.74 23.62 -35.46
CA ARG A 28 13.60 24.49 -35.15
C ARG A 28 13.11 24.31 -33.72
N ALA A 29 13.05 23.07 -33.23
CA ALA A 29 12.60 22.76 -31.88
C ALA A 29 13.53 23.37 -30.82
N ILE A 30 14.85 23.34 -31.02
CA ILE A 30 15.85 23.95 -30.12
C ILE A 30 15.58 25.44 -29.86
N LYS A 31 15.05 26.15 -30.86
CA LYS A 31 14.76 27.59 -30.77
C LYS A 31 13.45 27.89 -30.04
N SER A 32 12.67 26.86 -29.69
CA SER A 32 11.43 27.02 -28.92
C SER A 32 11.74 27.16 -27.44
N ASN A 33 11.01 28.03 -26.74
CA ASN A 33 11.06 28.14 -25.27
C ASN A 33 10.60 26.86 -24.56
N ALA A 34 9.90 25.96 -25.28
CA ALA A 34 9.48 24.66 -24.79
C ALA A 34 10.57 23.59 -24.92
N PHE A 35 11.73 23.88 -25.50
CA PHE A 35 12.82 22.91 -25.62
C PHE A 35 13.41 22.55 -24.26
N MET A 36 13.70 21.26 -24.06
CA MET A 36 14.35 20.77 -22.84
C MET A 36 15.68 20.10 -23.15
N ASP A 37 15.67 19.12 -24.05
CA ASP A 37 16.85 18.32 -24.37
C ASP A 37 16.71 17.62 -25.73
N GLU A 38 17.83 17.16 -26.27
CA GLU A 38 17.91 16.36 -27.49
C GLU A 38 18.92 15.23 -27.39
N GLN A 39 18.60 14.13 -28.05
CA GLN A 39 19.52 13.01 -28.20
C GLN A 39 19.54 12.57 -29.66
N LYS A 40 20.72 12.65 -30.27
CA LYS A 40 20.94 12.13 -31.62
C LYS A 40 20.86 10.61 -31.62
N ILE A 41 20.02 10.04 -32.47
CA ILE A 41 19.96 8.59 -32.72
C ILE A 41 20.75 8.23 -33.98
N SER A 42 20.55 9.00 -35.06
CA SER A 42 21.20 8.80 -36.36
C SER A 42 21.50 10.14 -37.03
N GLU A 43 22.02 10.14 -38.26
CA GLU A 43 22.35 11.38 -38.97
C GLU A 43 21.14 12.32 -39.16
N ASP A 44 19.95 11.76 -39.40
CA ASP A 44 18.71 12.51 -39.64
C ASP A 44 17.56 12.11 -38.69
N SER A 45 17.88 11.63 -37.48
CA SER A 45 16.86 11.32 -36.47
C SER A 45 17.34 11.65 -35.07
N TYR A 46 16.54 12.43 -34.37
CA TYR A 46 16.81 12.93 -33.02
C TYR A 46 15.57 12.68 -32.16
N ILE A 47 15.78 12.24 -30.92
CA ILE A 47 14.78 12.34 -29.87
C ILE A 47 14.87 13.75 -29.33
N VAL A 48 13.76 14.49 -29.35
CA VAL A 48 13.67 15.82 -28.77
C VAL A 48 12.61 15.81 -27.68
N GLN A 49 13.02 16.22 -26.49
CA GLN A 49 12.17 16.40 -25.34
C GLN A 49 11.72 17.86 -25.26
N MET A 50 10.43 18.06 -25.10
CA MET A 50 9.81 19.37 -24.97
C MET A 50 8.92 19.45 -23.75
N ASN A 51 8.89 20.60 -23.10
CA ASN A 51 7.93 20.94 -22.06
C ASN A 51 6.61 21.37 -22.71
N PRO A 52 5.45 20.76 -22.40
CA PRO A 52 4.18 21.21 -22.95
C PRO A 52 3.85 22.62 -22.48
N GLU A 53 3.49 23.52 -23.40
CA GLU A 53 3.02 24.87 -23.06
C GLU A 53 1.61 24.86 -22.43
N HIS A 54 0.84 23.80 -22.70
CA HIS A 54 -0.49 23.59 -22.16
C HIS A 54 -0.65 22.15 -21.69
N CYS A 55 -1.19 21.96 -20.49
CA CYS A 55 -1.66 20.67 -20.00
C CYS A 55 -3.19 20.60 -20.08
N SER A 56 -3.74 19.42 -20.40
CA SER A 56 -5.18 19.18 -20.30
C SER A 56 -5.50 18.38 -19.05
N CYS A 57 -6.38 18.90 -18.20
CA CYS A 57 -6.99 18.15 -17.10
C CYS A 57 -8.27 17.50 -17.62
N LYS A 58 -8.16 16.31 -18.22
CA LYS A 58 -9.32 15.56 -18.76
C LYS A 58 -9.94 14.63 -17.72
N THR A 59 -9.29 14.48 -16.58
CA THR A 59 -9.70 13.58 -15.51
C THR A 59 -10.35 14.36 -14.38
N THR A 60 -11.30 13.72 -13.71
CA THR A 60 -12.03 14.33 -12.60
C THR A 60 -11.20 14.16 -11.32
N LEU A 61 -10.26 15.07 -11.07
CA LEU A 61 -9.39 15.03 -9.87
C LEU A 61 -10.19 14.90 -8.55
N GLN A 62 -11.41 15.46 -8.51
CA GLN A 62 -12.32 15.33 -7.38
C GLN A 62 -12.63 13.86 -7.08
N VAL A 63 -12.79 13.00 -8.09
CA VAL A 63 -13.04 11.56 -7.90
C VAL A 63 -11.85 10.89 -7.22
N ALA A 64 -10.62 11.19 -7.67
CA ALA A 64 -9.42 10.65 -7.03
C ALA A 64 -9.32 11.08 -5.55
N PHE A 65 -9.61 12.34 -5.26
CA PHE A 65 -9.66 12.86 -3.90
C PHE A 65 -10.72 12.15 -3.05
N PHE A 66 -11.96 12.05 -3.55
CA PHE A 66 -13.04 11.35 -2.84
C PHE A 66 -12.72 9.88 -2.59
N VAL A 67 -12.08 9.18 -3.52
CA VAL A 67 -11.69 7.78 -3.34
C VAL A 67 -10.68 7.63 -2.18
N LEU A 68 -9.67 8.50 -2.11
CA LEU A 68 -8.69 8.51 -1.02
C LEU A 68 -9.33 8.82 0.34
N ASP A 69 -10.16 9.87 0.39
CA ASP A 69 -10.85 10.28 1.61
C ASP A 69 -11.77 9.16 2.13
N ASN A 70 -12.50 8.49 1.25
CA ASN A 70 -13.35 7.35 1.63
C ASN A 70 -12.51 6.17 2.14
N ALA A 71 -11.33 5.91 1.56
CA ALA A 71 -10.44 4.86 2.06
C ALA A 71 -9.92 5.18 3.48
N ILE A 72 -9.50 6.42 3.72
CA ILE A 72 -9.06 6.90 5.04
C ILE A 72 -10.23 6.83 6.04
N TYR A 73 -11.40 7.35 5.66
CA TYR A 73 -12.59 7.32 6.51
C TYR A 73 -12.95 5.89 6.91
N TRP A 74 -12.93 4.94 5.96
CA TRP A 74 -13.25 3.54 6.24
C TRP A 74 -12.27 2.92 7.24
N TYR A 75 -10.98 3.22 7.08
CA TYR A 75 -9.94 2.76 7.98
C TYR A 75 -10.11 3.32 9.41
N LEU A 76 -10.35 4.63 9.53
CA LEU A 76 -10.60 5.27 10.83
C LEU A 76 -11.90 4.77 11.47
N ASN A 77 -12.94 4.54 10.67
CA ASN A 77 -14.18 3.96 11.15
C ASN A 77 -13.96 2.58 11.77
N PHE A 78 -13.12 1.72 11.16
CA PHE A 78 -12.75 0.45 11.77
C PHE A 78 -11.99 0.62 13.10
N ILE A 79 -11.01 1.51 13.16
CA ILE A 79 -10.23 1.70 14.40
C ILE A 79 -11.10 2.27 15.53
N TYR A 80 -11.72 3.41 15.29
CA TYR A 80 -12.42 4.17 16.34
C TYR A 80 -13.80 3.60 16.66
N ASN A 81 -14.56 3.17 15.64
CA ASN A 81 -15.93 2.71 15.85
C ASN A 81 -16.06 1.20 16.01
N PHE A 82 -14.99 0.42 15.83
CA PHE A 82 -15.00 -1.01 16.08
C PHE A 82 -13.92 -1.43 17.09
N ILE A 83 -12.63 -1.29 16.76
CA ILE A 83 -11.53 -1.76 17.64
C ILE A 83 -11.64 -1.14 19.03
N TYR A 84 -11.70 0.19 19.13
CA TYR A 84 -11.71 0.88 20.42
C TYR A 84 -12.96 0.60 21.26
N LYS A 85 -14.05 0.16 20.62
CA LYS A 85 -15.31 -0.14 21.31
C LYS A 85 -15.36 -1.55 21.88
N CYS A 86 -14.65 -2.51 21.30
CA CYS A 86 -14.78 -3.91 21.71
C CYS A 86 -13.48 -4.61 22.14
N LEU A 87 -12.30 -4.04 21.84
CA LEU A 87 -11.02 -4.65 22.19
C LEU A 87 -10.38 -3.98 23.42
N ASP A 88 -9.59 -4.76 24.16
CA ASP A 88 -8.75 -4.29 25.26
C ASP A 88 -7.53 -3.55 24.72
N MET A 89 -7.59 -2.22 24.73
CA MET A 89 -6.51 -1.36 24.26
C MET A 89 -5.20 -1.52 25.05
N ASN A 90 -5.23 -2.08 26.27
CA ASN A 90 -4.02 -2.36 27.05
C ASN A 90 -3.32 -3.64 26.60
N LYS A 91 -3.99 -4.47 25.80
CA LYS A 91 -3.49 -5.77 25.30
C LYS A 91 -3.25 -5.78 23.80
N ILE A 92 -3.42 -4.65 23.12
CA ILE A 92 -3.08 -4.53 21.70
C ILE A 92 -2.11 -3.40 21.48
N HIS A 93 -1.17 -3.62 20.57
CA HIS A 93 -0.18 -2.62 20.19
C HIS A 93 -0.08 -2.54 18.67
N PHE A 94 -0.18 -1.33 18.12
CA PHE A 94 0.04 -1.11 16.70
C PHE A 94 1.52 -1.21 16.39
N ILE A 95 1.88 -2.04 15.41
CA ILE A 95 3.27 -2.22 14.98
C ILE A 95 3.55 -1.36 13.75
N GLU A 96 2.78 -1.58 12.69
CA GLU A 96 2.97 -0.92 11.39
C GLU A 96 1.67 -0.98 10.57
N GLY A 97 1.50 -0.05 9.64
CA GLY A 97 0.44 -0.09 8.64
C GLY A 97 0.90 0.47 7.29
N ASP A 98 0.26 0.01 6.23
CA ASP A 98 0.34 0.58 4.87
C ASP A 98 -1.07 1.02 4.42
N THR A 99 -1.23 1.44 3.16
CA THR A 99 -2.48 1.99 2.60
C THR A 99 -3.72 1.12 2.86
N ASP A 100 -3.59 -0.20 2.83
CA ASP A 100 -4.70 -1.15 2.93
C ASP A 100 -4.47 -2.28 3.94
N SER A 101 -3.45 -2.17 4.80
CA SER A 101 -3.08 -3.22 5.74
C SER A 101 -2.56 -2.67 7.06
N THR A 102 -2.73 -3.45 8.13
CA THR A 102 -2.27 -3.11 9.47
C THR A 102 -1.77 -4.34 10.19
N TYR A 103 -0.76 -4.14 11.03
CA TYR A 103 -0.15 -5.16 11.85
C TYR A 103 -0.27 -4.75 13.32
N TRP A 104 -0.86 -5.65 14.10
CA TRP A 104 -1.13 -5.45 15.51
C TRP A 104 -0.51 -6.60 16.30
N ALA A 105 0.22 -6.29 17.36
CA ALA A 105 0.60 -7.25 18.39
C ALA A 105 -0.57 -7.42 19.36
N ILE A 106 -0.85 -8.66 19.74
CA ILE A 106 -1.95 -9.02 20.64
C ILE A 106 -1.36 -9.78 21.83
N SER A 107 -1.55 -9.25 23.03
CA SER A 107 -1.23 -9.93 24.28
C SER A 107 -2.30 -10.98 24.59
N GLY A 108 -2.19 -12.11 23.90
CA GLY A 108 -3.12 -13.24 24.05
C GLY A 108 -2.92 -14.06 25.33
N ASN A 109 -3.63 -15.18 25.44
CA ASN A 109 -3.42 -16.11 26.53
C ASN A 109 -2.14 -16.92 26.29
N PRO A 110 -1.16 -16.93 27.21
CA PRO A 110 0.11 -17.66 27.03
C PRO A 110 -0.06 -19.18 26.93
N ASN A 111 -1.20 -19.71 27.40
CA ASN A 111 -1.50 -21.14 27.37
C ASN A 111 -2.17 -21.60 26.07
N LYS A 112 -2.39 -20.70 25.10
CA LYS A 112 -2.89 -21.10 23.77
C LYS A 112 -2.01 -20.51 22.68
N ASP A 113 -2.18 -21.06 21.48
CA ASP A 113 -1.40 -20.67 20.31
C ASP A 113 -1.75 -19.25 19.80
N PHE A 114 -0.87 -18.65 18.97
CA PHE A 114 -1.06 -17.31 18.40
C PHE A 114 -2.28 -17.20 17.48
N THR A 115 -2.85 -18.33 17.04
CA THR A 115 -4.12 -18.44 16.31
C THR A 115 -5.34 -17.87 17.04
N GLN A 116 -5.22 -17.46 18.31
CA GLN A 116 -6.30 -16.80 19.07
C GLN A 116 -6.80 -15.49 18.46
N GLN A 117 -5.92 -14.71 17.81
CA GLN A 117 -6.26 -13.41 17.20
C GLN A 117 -6.99 -12.48 18.20
N PHE A 118 -7.98 -11.70 17.73
CA PHE A 118 -8.75 -10.79 18.57
C PHE A 118 -9.57 -11.50 19.66
N ASN A 119 -9.86 -12.80 19.54
CA ASN A 119 -10.64 -13.50 20.57
C ASN A 119 -10.02 -13.43 21.97
N ALA A 120 -8.70 -13.26 22.08
CA ALA A 120 -8.04 -13.17 23.37
C ALA A 120 -8.18 -11.80 24.07
N VAL A 121 -8.60 -10.76 23.34
CA VAL A 121 -8.60 -9.37 23.79
C VAL A 121 -9.94 -8.67 23.59
N ILE A 122 -11.02 -9.40 23.29
CA ILE A 122 -12.37 -8.82 23.23
C ILE A 122 -12.87 -8.56 24.66
N ASN A 123 -13.14 -7.29 24.98
CA ASN A 123 -13.74 -6.85 26.23
C ASN A 123 -15.27 -6.77 26.15
N ASP A 124 -15.81 -6.36 25.01
CA ASP A 124 -17.26 -6.31 24.76
C ASP A 124 -17.63 -7.32 23.67
N ARG A 125 -18.03 -8.52 24.12
CA ARG A 125 -18.33 -9.63 23.22
C ARG A 125 -19.65 -9.44 22.48
N ASP A 126 -20.63 -8.81 23.11
CA ASP A 126 -21.94 -8.56 22.51
C ASP A 126 -21.81 -7.53 21.39
N PHE A 127 -21.12 -6.41 21.66
CA PHE A 127 -20.81 -5.42 20.62
C PHE A 127 -20.02 -6.04 19.47
N TYR A 128 -18.98 -6.85 19.77
CA TYR A 128 -18.19 -7.51 18.73
C TYR A 128 -19.08 -8.38 17.84
N ASN A 129 -19.89 -9.26 18.43
CA ASN A 129 -20.74 -10.18 17.67
C ASN A 129 -21.77 -9.43 16.81
N ASP A 130 -22.36 -8.36 17.32
CA ASP A 130 -23.37 -7.58 16.61
C ASP A 130 -22.79 -6.79 15.43
N ASN A 131 -21.53 -6.33 15.55
CA ASN A 131 -20.90 -5.39 14.61
C ASN A 131 -19.84 -6.01 13.71
N ALA A 132 -19.24 -7.16 14.06
CA ALA A 132 -18.16 -7.78 13.29
C ALA A 132 -18.56 -8.04 11.83
N LYS A 133 -19.83 -8.37 11.59
CA LYS A 133 -20.39 -8.59 10.24
C LYS A 133 -20.24 -7.39 9.30
N TYR A 134 -20.06 -6.17 9.80
CA TYR A 134 -19.84 -4.99 8.94
C TYR A 134 -18.43 -4.95 8.37
N PHE A 135 -17.45 -5.42 9.14
CA PHE A 135 -16.03 -5.34 8.78
C PHE A 135 -15.47 -6.66 8.27
N PHE A 136 -15.91 -7.79 8.79
CA PHE A 136 -15.41 -9.12 8.43
C PHE A 136 -16.40 -9.86 7.50
N PRO A 137 -15.92 -10.84 6.72
CA PRO A 137 -16.78 -11.79 6.03
C PRO A 137 -17.68 -12.53 7.03
N THR A 138 -18.96 -12.68 6.70
CA THR A 138 -19.97 -13.32 7.58
C THR A 138 -20.08 -14.83 7.39
N ILE A 139 -19.35 -15.40 6.41
CA ILE A 139 -19.55 -16.79 5.97
C ILE A 139 -18.59 -17.72 6.71
N LYS A 140 -19.07 -18.92 7.05
CA LYS A 140 -18.43 -19.89 7.96
C LYS A 140 -17.27 -20.68 7.34
N SER A 141 -16.70 -20.27 6.21
CA SER A 141 -15.62 -21.02 5.55
C SER A 141 -14.23 -20.50 5.94
N ASN A 142 -13.19 -20.76 5.15
CA ASN A 142 -11.80 -20.43 5.49
C ASN A 142 -11.60 -18.90 5.59
N VAL A 143 -11.26 -18.42 6.80
CA VAL A 143 -11.04 -17.00 7.14
C VAL A 143 -9.96 -16.34 6.25
N TYR A 144 -9.05 -17.13 5.68
CA TYR A 144 -7.97 -16.64 4.80
C TYR A 144 -8.38 -16.47 3.33
N ASP A 145 -9.42 -17.16 2.86
CA ASP A 145 -9.80 -17.16 1.44
C ASP A 145 -10.98 -16.25 1.13
N GLU A 146 -11.77 -15.89 2.15
CA GLU A 146 -12.95 -15.05 1.98
C GLU A 146 -12.63 -13.56 2.01
N LYS A 147 -13.07 -12.85 0.97
CA LYS A 147 -12.94 -11.40 0.87
C LYS A 147 -14.30 -10.76 0.72
N LYS A 148 -14.59 -9.78 1.57
CA LYS A 148 -15.76 -8.91 1.47
C LYS A 148 -15.35 -7.59 0.82
N ILE A 149 -16.19 -7.04 -0.05
CA ILE A 149 -15.97 -5.70 -0.60
C ILE A 149 -16.04 -4.70 0.55
N LEU A 150 -14.99 -3.87 0.68
CA LEU A 150 -14.76 -3.00 1.83
C LEU A 150 -14.68 -3.76 3.17
N GLY A 151 -14.48 -5.08 3.13
CA GLY A 151 -14.23 -5.87 4.33
C GLY A 151 -12.73 -6.02 4.58
N LEU A 152 -12.42 -6.32 5.83
CA LEU A 152 -11.09 -6.71 6.28
C LEU A 152 -10.93 -8.21 6.13
N ALA A 153 -9.74 -8.61 5.70
CA ALA A 153 -9.34 -10.00 5.61
C ALA A 153 -8.07 -10.20 6.44
N ILE A 154 -7.98 -11.33 7.14
CA ILE A 154 -6.76 -11.69 7.84
C ILE A 154 -5.82 -12.29 6.81
N GLU A 155 -4.84 -11.50 6.38
CA GLU A 155 -3.87 -11.99 5.38
C GLU A 155 -2.79 -12.86 6.02
N ARG A 156 -2.36 -12.50 7.24
CA ARG A 156 -1.21 -13.09 7.92
C ARG A 156 -1.41 -13.03 9.43
N GLN A 157 -0.91 -14.06 10.09
CA GLN A 157 -0.71 -14.13 11.54
C GLN A 157 0.61 -14.83 11.81
N GLY A 158 1.16 -14.59 12.99
CA GLY A 158 2.47 -15.08 13.37
C GLY A 158 2.74 -14.87 14.85
N PRO A 159 3.71 -15.60 15.43
CA PRO A 159 4.07 -15.42 16.84
C PRO A 159 4.76 -14.08 17.12
N SER A 160 5.44 -13.50 16.13
CA SER A 160 6.15 -12.23 16.30
C SER A 160 6.39 -11.51 14.97
N MET A 161 6.72 -10.22 15.07
CA MET A 161 7.06 -9.35 13.95
C MET A 161 8.13 -8.35 14.40
N ILE A 162 9.07 -8.06 13.50
CA ILE A 162 10.09 -7.02 13.68
C ILE A 162 9.85 -5.98 12.59
N ALA A 163 9.51 -4.75 12.97
CA ALA A 163 9.34 -3.62 12.07
C ALA A 163 10.48 -2.62 12.32
N LEU A 164 11.31 -2.38 11.30
CA LEU A 164 12.46 -1.46 11.43
C LEU A 164 12.05 -0.03 11.07
N VAL A 165 11.33 0.10 9.96
CA VAL A 165 10.84 1.36 9.41
C VAL A 165 9.68 1.05 8.47
N LEU A 166 8.88 2.06 8.12
CA LEU A 166 7.75 1.93 7.20
C LEU A 166 8.12 1.11 5.95
N LYS A 167 7.29 0.09 5.69
CA LYS A 167 7.34 -0.89 4.59
C LYS A 167 8.57 -1.82 4.61
N ASN A 168 9.28 -1.89 5.73
CA ASN A 168 10.48 -2.70 5.93
C ASN A 168 10.37 -3.50 7.25
N TYR A 169 9.96 -4.76 7.14
CA TYR A 169 9.64 -5.61 8.29
C TYR A 169 9.85 -7.10 8.02
N ILE A 170 9.92 -7.87 9.10
CA ILE A 170 9.97 -9.33 9.12
C ILE A 170 8.78 -9.84 9.93
N ILE A 171 8.01 -10.77 9.35
CA ILE A 171 6.95 -11.50 10.07
C ILE A 171 7.34 -12.96 10.16
N PHE A 172 7.34 -13.52 11.37
CA PHE A 172 7.53 -14.94 11.60
C PHE A 172 6.19 -15.64 11.40
N LYS A 173 6.16 -16.73 10.61
CA LYS A 173 4.92 -17.47 10.32
C LYS A 173 4.64 -18.56 11.36
N ASN A 174 5.69 -19.06 11.99
CA ASN A 174 5.65 -20.10 13.01
C ASN A 174 6.84 -19.96 13.96
N TYR A 175 6.91 -20.84 14.95
CA TYR A 175 8.00 -20.88 15.93
C TYR A 175 9.30 -21.52 15.39
N CYS A 176 9.30 -22.03 14.15
CA CYS A 176 10.43 -22.74 13.53
C CYS A 176 11.23 -21.84 12.59
N ASP A 177 11.29 -20.53 12.86
CA ASP A 177 12.04 -19.54 12.08
C ASP A 177 11.63 -19.35 10.60
N ASP A 178 10.53 -19.94 10.14
CA ASP A 178 9.96 -19.57 8.84
C ASP A 178 9.45 -18.12 8.92
N SER A 179 10.05 -17.24 8.13
CA SER A 179 9.76 -15.81 8.15
C SER A 179 9.52 -15.27 6.74
N LYS A 180 8.82 -14.14 6.68
CA LYS A 180 8.65 -13.36 5.46
C LYS A 180 9.27 -11.99 5.67
N ILE A 181 10.26 -11.69 4.86
CA ILE A 181 10.93 -10.38 4.82
C ILE A 181 10.22 -9.51 3.76
N LYS A 182 9.80 -8.32 4.16
CA LYS A 182 9.28 -7.27 3.28
C LYS A 182 10.29 -6.11 3.30
N LEU A 183 10.80 -5.75 2.13
CA LEU A 183 11.68 -4.59 1.97
C LEU A 183 11.20 -3.74 0.80
N LYS A 184 10.96 -2.45 1.04
CA LYS A 184 10.61 -1.46 0.02
C LYS A 184 11.85 -0.63 -0.32
N GLY A 185 12.09 -0.45 -1.63
CA GLY A 185 13.25 0.28 -2.13
C GLY A 185 14.51 -0.56 -2.28
N VAL A 186 14.48 -1.84 -1.88
CA VAL A 186 15.60 -2.77 -2.04
C VAL A 186 15.31 -3.78 -3.15
N ASN A 187 16.26 -3.95 -4.07
CA ASN A 187 16.20 -5.03 -5.05
C ASN A 187 16.68 -6.34 -4.43
N GLN A 188 15.73 -7.18 -4.02
CA GLN A 188 16.02 -8.46 -3.37
C GLN A 188 16.68 -9.50 -4.30
N LYS A 189 16.67 -9.28 -5.62
CA LYS A 189 17.39 -10.18 -6.56
C LYS A 189 18.89 -9.95 -6.52
N THR A 190 19.31 -8.69 -6.35
CA THR A 190 20.73 -8.30 -6.34
C THR A 190 21.29 -8.23 -4.92
N SER A 191 20.46 -7.83 -3.96
CA SER A 191 20.83 -7.69 -2.54
C SER A 191 20.13 -8.79 -1.75
N LYS A 192 20.84 -9.90 -1.54
CA LYS A 192 20.36 -11.01 -0.68
C LYS A 192 20.53 -10.61 0.77
N ILE A 193 19.52 -9.93 1.31
CA ILE A 193 19.46 -9.59 2.73
C ILE A 193 18.85 -10.76 3.48
N THR A 194 19.56 -11.29 4.47
CA THR A 194 19.08 -12.38 5.34
C THR A 194 18.50 -11.84 6.63
N LYS A 195 17.77 -12.69 7.37
CA LYS A 195 17.25 -12.38 8.71
C LYS A 195 18.38 -11.94 9.65
N ASP A 196 19.49 -12.67 9.66
CA ASP A 196 20.62 -12.43 10.57
C ASP A 196 21.20 -11.02 10.39
N GLN A 197 21.30 -10.55 9.13
CA GLN A 197 21.77 -9.19 8.81
C GLN A 197 20.82 -8.06 9.25
N ILE A 198 19.58 -8.39 9.63
CA ILE A 198 18.57 -7.41 10.07
C ILE A 198 18.42 -7.41 11.59
N VAL A 199 18.64 -8.56 12.24
CA VAL A 199 18.34 -8.78 13.66
C VAL A 199 19.58 -8.66 14.56
N ASP A 200 20.79 -8.83 14.00
CA ASP A 200 22.07 -8.57 14.68
C ASP A 200 22.43 -7.07 14.69
#